data_AF-A0A521V3A4-F1
#
_entry.id   AF-A0A521V3A4-F1
#
_cell.length_a   1.000
_cell.length_b   1.000
_cell.length_c   1.000
_cell.angle_alpha   90.00
_cell.angle_beta   90.00
_cell.angle_gamma   90.00
#
_symmetry.space_group_name_H-M   'P 1'
#
loop_
_entity.id
_entity.type
_entity.pdbx_description
1 polymer ?
#
loop_
_entity_poly.entity_id
_entity_poly.type
_entity_poly.pdbx_seq_one_letter_code
_entity_poly.pdbx_strand_id
1 'polypeptide(L)'
;MLIVADGGSTKTDWRIIEEDGQVISATSTGFNPNYNDATGICKLLEKGLYLEIPAGASGTIYYYGAGCWDEGRAALVQSAFNQVFPKFVTHVSHDILAAALATCGNQPGIACILGTGSNSVLFDGQKVVDNVTNLGFLLGDEGSGSQIGRKFVKSYFYREMPVELHPVIEAKCPNGRKEILDQIYEGPTPAAYLASFAHHFSKHVGHPFVKNIIKSCFEEFVVRHVCKYENHENLPIHFVGSVAFYFQEILEEVLREHGLHQGQILMKPIGNLLKYHLDNRPELQE
;
A
#
# COMPACT_ATOMS: atom_id res chain seq x y z
N MET A 1 -16.78 15.79 -13.81
CA MET A 1 -16.00 15.58 -12.56
C MET A 1 -14.94 14.47 -12.74
N LEU A 2 -13.79 14.56 -12.04
CA LEU A 2 -12.81 13.46 -11.93
C LEU A 2 -12.74 12.97 -10.49
N ILE A 3 -12.67 11.66 -10.29
CA ILE A 3 -12.37 11.09 -8.97
C ILE A 3 -11.22 10.12 -9.13
N VAL A 4 -10.19 10.28 -8.31
CA VAL A 4 -9.06 9.36 -8.21
C VAL A 4 -9.03 8.81 -6.78
N ALA A 5 -8.81 7.52 -6.64
CA ALA A 5 -8.85 6.84 -5.36
C ALA A 5 -7.75 5.81 -5.21
N ASP A 6 -7.11 5.82 -4.04
CA ASP A 6 -6.16 4.81 -3.58
C ASP A 6 -6.80 4.06 -2.39
N GLY A 7 -7.24 2.84 -2.65
CA GLY A 7 -8.04 2.02 -1.75
C GLY A 7 -7.24 0.90 -1.10
N GLY A 8 -6.95 1.03 0.18
CA GLY A 8 -6.46 -0.07 1.01
C GLY A 8 -7.60 -0.85 1.68
N SER A 9 -7.28 -1.97 2.33
CA SER A 9 -8.27 -2.76 3.08
C SER A 9 -8.84 -2.04 4.31
N THR A 10 -8.18 -1.02 4.84
CA THR A 10 -8.59 -0.28 6.05
C THR A 10 -9.10 1.12 5.75
N LYS A 11 -8.52 1.78 4.76
CA LYS A 11 -8.82 3.17 4.41
C LYS A 11 -8.71 3.37 2.90
N THR A 12 -9.55 4.25 2.36
CA THR A 12 -9.43 4.78 1.00
C THR A 12 -9.17 6.28 1.07
N ASP A 13 -8.15 6.76 0.35
CA ASP A 13 -7.89 8.18 0.15
C ASP A 13 -8.45 8.61 -1.22
N TRP A 14 -9.22 9.70 -1.24
CA TRP A 14 -9.91 10.20 -2.43
C TRP A 14 -9.41 11.58 -2.83
N ARG A 15 -9.37 11.83 -4.14
CA ARG A 15 -9.24 13.16 -4.73
C ARG A 15 -10.35 13.37 -5.73
N ILE A 16 -11.14 14.41 -5.51
CA ILE A 16 -12.29 14.76 -6.33
C ILE A 16 -11.97 16.10 -6.98
N ILE A 17 -12.03 16.16 -8.31
CA ILE A 17 -11.89 17.40 -9.07
C ILE A 17 -13.27 17.76 -9.60
N GLU A 18 -13.79 18.86 -9.09
CA GLU A 18 -15.06 19.45 -9.50
C GLU A 18 -14.97 20.09 -10.90
N GLU A 19 -16.10 20.51 -11.45
CA GLU A 19 -16.16 21.11 -12.79
C GLU A 19 -15.46 22.48 -12.87
N ASP A 20 -15.39 23.20 -11.75
CA ASP A 20 -14.70 24.49 -11.64
C ASP A 20 -13.18 24.35 -11.39
N GLY A 21 -12.67 23.11 -11.35
CA GLY A 21 -11.27 22.79 -11.06
C GLY A 21 -10.92 22.72 -9.58
N GLN A 22 -11.87 22.90 -8.66
CA GLN A 22 -11.63 22.72 -7.23
C GLN A 22 -11.26 21.28 -6.92
N VAL A 23 -10.20 21.10 -6.11
CA VAL A 23 -9.75 19.78 -5.66
C VAL A 23 -10.19 19.55 -4.21
N ILE A 24 -11.05 18.57 -4.01
CA ILE A 24 -11.52 18.12 -2.69
C ILE A 24 -10.74 16.85 -2.30
N SER A 25 -10.26 16.82 -1.06
CA SER A 25 -9.61 15.66 -0.46
C SER A 25 -10.55 15.01 0.55
N ALA A 26 -10.85 13.72 0.35
CA ALA A 26 -11.70 12.97 1.26
C ALA A 26 -11.04 11.65 1.70
N THR A 27 -11.60 11.04 2.73
CA THR A 27 -11.18 9.74 3.24
C THR A 27 -12.41 8.94 3.65
N SER A 28 -12.41 7.65 3.36
CA SER A 28 -13.43 6.72 3.86
C SER A 28 -12.79 5.44 4.40
N THR A 29 -13.63 4.60 5.01
CA THR A 29 -13.26 3.20 5.26
C THR A 29 -12.90 2.51 3.95
N GLY A 30 -11.84 1.72 3.99
CA GLY A 30 -11.39 0.90 2.87
C GLY A 30 -12.27 -0.33 2.66
N PHE A 31 -12.10 -0.99 1.52
CA PHE A 31 -12.76 -2.26 1.22
C PHE A 31 -11.85 -3.10 0.32
N ASN A 32 -12.06 -4.41 0.37
CA ASN A 32 -11.27 -5.36 -0.40
C ASN A 32 -12.21 -6.48 -0.90
N PRO A 33 -12.24 -6.77 -2.22
CA PRO A 33 -13.15 -7.78 -2.78
C PRO A 33 -12.89 -9.21 -2.29
N ASN A 34 -11.81 -9.45 -1.55
CA ASN A 34 -11.57 -10.74 -0.88
C ASN A 34 -12.32 -10.91 0.44
N TYR A 35 -12.77 -9.81 1.05
CA TYR A 35 -13.45 -9.80 2.35
C TYR A 35 -14.82 -9.14 2.30
N ASN A 36 -15.11 -8.41 1.22
CA ASN A 36 -16.36 -7.68 1.02
C ASN A 36 -17.00 -8.11 -0.29
N ASP A 37 -18.28 -8.46 -0.23
CA ASP A 37 -19.10 -8.67 -1.41
C ASP A 37 -19.58 -7.33 -2.00
N ALA A 38 -20.20 -7.37 -3.19
CA ALA A 38 -20.68 -6.17 -3.87
C ALA A 38 -21.65 -5.35 -2.98
N THR A 39 -22.56 -6.03 -2.26
CA THR A 39 -23.50 -5.38 -1.35
C THR A 39 -22.80 -4.63 -0.20
N GLY A 40 -21.77 -5.25 0.39
CA GLY A 40 -20.95 -4.63 1.42
C GLY A 40 -20.21 -3.41 0.90
N ILE A 41 -19.64 -3.50 -0.31
CA ILE A 41 -18.94 -2.38 -0.96
C ILE A 41 -19.91 -1.23 -1.26
N CYS A 42 -21.11 -1.50 -1.79
CA CYS A 42 -22.14 -0.47 -2.01
C CYS A 42 -22.42 0.31 -0.73
N LYS A 43 -22.66 -0.38 0.39
CA LYS A 43 -22.92 0.25 1.70
C LYS A 43 -21.74 1.11 2.17
N LEU A 44 -20.51 0.70 1.90
CA LEU A 44 -19.31 1.47 2.26
C LEU A 44 -19.16 2.71 1.39
N LEU A 45 -19.44 2.61 0.09
CA LEU A 45 -19.45 3.74 -0.84
C LEU A 45 -20.55 4.76 -0.47
N GLU A 46 -21.76 4.29 -0.16
CA GLU A 46 -22.90 5.12 0.26
C GLU A 46 -22.64 5.89 1.56
N LYS A 47 -21.94 5.27 2.51
CA LYS A 47 -21.55 5.91 3.79
C LYS A 47 -20.30 6.78 3.69
N GLY A 48 -19.56 6.67 2.60
CA GLY A 48 -18.29 7.36 2.38
C GLY A 48 -18.42 8.32 1.21
N LEU A 49 -17.81 7.96 0.08
CA LEU A 49 -17.70 8.81 -1.10
C LEU A 49 -19.03 9.43 -1.55
N TYR A 50 -20.14 8.70 -1.49
CA TYR A 50 -21.43 9.20 -1.98
C TYR A 50 -21.87 10.49 -1.29
N LEU A 51 -21.51 10.68 -0.02
CA LEU A 51 -21.82 11.88 0.75
C LEU A 51 -21.02 13.11 0.28
N GLU A 52 -19.90 12.89 -0.41
CA GLU A 52 -19.02 13.92 -0.93
C GLU A 52 -19.35 14.31 -2.38
N ILE A 53 -20.24 13.57 -3.06
CA ILE A 53 -20.57 13.79 -4.47
C ILE A 53 -21.93 14.47 -4.60
N PRO A 54 -22.01 15.64 -5.28
CA PRO A 54 -23.27 16.32 -5.52
C PRO A 54 -24.30 15.44 -6.22
N ALA A 55 -25.56 15.55 -5.81
CA ALA A 55 -26.65 14.78 -6.38
C ALA A 55 -26.75 15.02 -7.90
N GLY A 56 -26.71 13.93 -8.67
CA GLY A 56 -26.84 13.98 -10.13
C GLY A 56 -25.55 14.28 -10.89
N ALA A 57 -24.40 14.44 -10.21
CA ALA A 57 -23.09 14.60 -10.82
C ALA A 57 -22.74 13.43 -11.76
N SER A 58 -21.83 13.70 -12.70
CA SER A 58 -21.32 12.72 -13.67
C SER A 58 -19.83 12.92 -13.92
N GLY A 59 -19.16 11.90 -14.44
CA GLY A 59 -17.73 11.98 -14.69
C GLY A 59 -17.03 10.65 -14.76
N THR A 60 -15.78 10.63 -14.31
CA THR A 60 -14.92 9.44 -14.35
C THR A 60 -14.34 9.15 -12.97
N ILE A 61 -14.33 7.88 -12.58
CA ILE A 61 -13.70 7.39 -11.35
C ILE A 61 -12.54 6.46 -11.72
N TYR A 62 -11.34 6.75 -11.24
CA TYR A 62 -10.21 5.82 -11.26
C TYR A 62 -9.98 5.31 -9.85
N TYR A 63 -10.31 4.05 -9.61
CA TYR A 63 -10.15 3.38 -8.33
C TYR A 63 -9.06 2.32 -8.40
N TYR A 64 -8.03 2.47 -7.57
CA TYR A 64 -6.95 1.51 -7.45
C TYR A 64 -7.02 0.84 -6.08
N GLY A 65 -7.35 -0.44 -6.05
CA GLY A 65 -7.74 -1.13 -4.83
C GLY A 65 -6.89 -2.35 -4.49
N ALA A 66 -6.51 -2.46 -3.24
CA ALA A 66 -5.96 -3.68 -2.66
C ALA A 66 -6.94 -4.84 -2.89
N GLY A 67 -6.42 -5.97 -3.37
CA GLY A 67 -7.23 -7.14 -3.66
C GLY A 67 -7.86 -7.18 -5.06
N CYS A 68 -7.75 -6.12 -5.87
CA CYS A 68 -8.29 -6.09 -7.24
C CYS A 68 -7.29 -6.67 -8.26
N TRP A 69 -6.70 -7.84 -8.00
CA TRP A 69 -5.56 -8.36 -8.78
C TRP A 69 -5.97 -9.18 -10.02
N ASP A 70 -7.25 -9.48 -10.18
CA ASP A 70 -7.80 -10.16 -11.34
C ASP A 70 -9.11 -9.52 -11.80
N GLU A 71 -9.51 -9.87 -13.02
CA GLU A 71 -10.69 -9.33 -13.68
C GLU A 71 -11.98 -9.57 -12.90
N GLY A 72 -12.12 -10.73 -12.23
CA GLY A 72 -13.32 -11.06 -11.48
C GLY A 72 -13.49 -10.18 -10.24
N ARG A 73 -12.41 -9.97 -9.49
CA ARG A 73 -12.38 -9.10 -8.32
C ARG A 73 -12.54 -7.63 -8.70
N ALA A 74 -11.87 -7.20 -9.77
CA ALA A 74 -12.05 -5.85 -10.30
C ALA A 74 -13.49 -5.62 -10.77
N ALA A 75 -14.11 -6.59 -11.46
CA ALA A 75 -15.49 -6.53 -11.91
C ALA A 75 -16.50 -6.46 -10.76
N LEU A 76 -16.26 -7.18 -9.66
CA LEU A 76 -17.09 -7.11 -8.46
C LEU A 76 -17.11 -5.68 -7.89
N VAL A 77 -15.93 -5.06 -7.73
CA VAL A 77 -15.81 -3.67 -7.24
C VAL A 77 -16.45 -2.70 -8.23
N GLN A 78 -16.19 -2.88 -9.53
CA GLN A 78 -16.76 -2.07 -10.61
C GLN A 78 -18.30 -2.11 -10.58
N SER A 79 -18.90 -3.28 -10.34
CA SER A 79 -20.36 -3.43 -10.25
C SER A 79 -20.95 -2.60 -9.11
N ALA A 80 -20.27 -2.55 -7.97
CA ALA A 80 -20.70 -1.77 -6.82
C ALA A 80 -20.63 -0.26 -7.10
N PHE A 81 -19.55 0.20 -7.75
CA PHE A 81 -19.45 1.59 -8.23
C PHE A 81 -20.56 1.94 -9.21
N ASN A 82 -20.84 1.09 -10.21
CA ASN A 82 -21.88 1.34 -11.20
C ASN A 82 -23.29 1.41 -10.56
N GLN A 83 -23.53 0.67 -9.47
CA GLN A 83 -24.79 0.74 -8.73
C GLN A 83 -24.94 2.05 -7.96
N VAL A 84 -23.89 2.51 -7.28
CA VAL A 84 -23.93 3.72 -6.43
C VAL A 84 -23.76 5.00 -7.26
N PHE A 85 -22.97 4.96 -8.34
CA PHE A 85 -22.62 6.09 -9.20
C PHE A 85 -22.92 5.81 -10.68
N PRO A 86 -24.19 5.59 -11.07
CA PRO A 86 -24.57 5.15 -12.42
C PRO A 86 -24.25 6.16 -13.54
N LYS A 87 -23.96 7.42 -13.18
CA LYS A 87 -23.57 8.48 -14.11
C LYS A 87 -22.04 8.63 -14.28
N PHE A 88 -21.26 7.77 -13.63
CA PHE A 88 -19.81 7.79 -13.71
C PHE A 88 -19.27 6.60 -14.51
N VAL A 89 -18.32 6.87 -15.39
CA VAL A 89 -17.47 5.83 -15.98
C VAL A 89 -16.41 5.47 -14.95
N THR A 90 -16.49 4.27 -14.39
CA THR A 90 -15.52 3.82 -13.38
C THR A 90 -14.49 2.88 -14.02
N HIS A 91 -13.23 3.05 -13.65
CA HIS A 91 -12.12 2.16 -13.94
C HIS A 91 -11.57 1.62 -12.64
N VAL A 92 -11.52 0.30 -12.51
CA VAL A 92 -10.98 -0.39 -11.33
C VAL A 92 -9.68 -1.09 -11.71
N SER A 93 -8.65 -0.95 -10.87
CA SER A 93 -7.35 -1.60 -11.05
C SER A 93 -6.71 -1.97 -9.72
N HIS A 94 -5.66 -2.79 -9.77
CA HIS A 94 -4.90 -3.17 -8.59
C HIS A 94 -4.11 -1.99 -8.00
N ASP A 95 -3.92 -1.95 -6.68
CA ASP A 95 -3.17 -0.89 -5.98
C ASP A 95 -1.72 -0.74 -6.47
N ILE A 96 -1.08 -1.82 -6.88
CA ILE A 96 0.28 -1.81 -7.41
C ILE A 96 0.41 -0.98 -8.69
N LEU A 97 -0.66 -0.88 -9.48
CA LEU A 97 -0.69 0.01 -10.64
C LEU A 97 -0.73 1.47 -10.19
N ALA A 98 -1.50 1.82 -9.16
CA ALA A 98 -1.44 3.17 -8.59
C ALA A 98 -0.03 3.53 -8.11
N ALA A 99 0.68 2.59 -7.47
CA ALA A 99 2.06 2.80 -7.05
C ALA A 99 2.98 3.07 -8.26
N ALA A 100 2.85 2.29 -9.34
CA ALA A 100 3.60 2.49 -10.56
C ALA A 100 3.31 3.83 -11.22
N LEU A 101 2.04 4.18 -11.45
CA LEU A 101 1.65 5.44 -12.07
C LEU A 101 2.07 6.66 -11.25
N ALA A 102 1.93 6.59 -9.92
CA ALA A 102 2.31 7.68 -9.01
C ALA A 102 3.82 7.93 -8.93
N THR A 103 4.65 6.93 -9.23
CA THR A 103 6.10 7.01 -9.03
C THR A 103 6.89 7.05 -10.33
N CYS A 104 6.49 6.24 -11.30
CA CYS A 104 7.14 6.10 -12.60
C CYS A 104 6.55 7.07 -13.64
N GLY A 105 5.28 7.47 -13.48
CA GLY A 105 4.58 8.27 -14.48
C GLY A 105 4.54 7.55 -15.83
N ASN A 106 5.14 8.18 -16.85
CA ASN A 106 5.24 7.62 -18.21
C ASN A 106 6.63 7.01 -18.51
N GLN A 107 7.43 6.68 -17.49
CA GLN A 107 8.78 6.15 -17.64
C GLN A 107 8.88 4.70 -17.14
N PRO A 108 9.80 3.89 -17.71
CA PRO A 108 10.08 2.56 -17.17
C PRO A 108 10.68 2.62 -15.77
N GLY A 109 10.36 1.64 -14.94
CA GLY A 109 10.89 1.55 -13.58
C GLY A 109 10.34 0.34 -12.83
N ILE A 110 10.87 0.11 -11.63
CA ILE A 110 10.35 -0.89 -10.70
C ILE A 110 9.55 -0.15 -9.63
N ALA A 111 8.27 -0.48 -9.49
CA ALA A 111 7.41 0.12 -8.48
C ALA A 111 7.11 -0.89 -7.37
N CYS A 112 7.39 -0.50 -6.13
CA CYS A 112 7.25 -1.33 -4.95
C CYS A 112 6.23 -0.73 -3.98
N ILE A 113 5.51 -1.59 -3.27
CA ILE A 113 4.73 -1.22 -2.10
C ILE A 113 5.41 -1.83 -0.87
N LEU A 114 5.67 -1.02 0.16
CA LEU A 114 6.03 -1.48 1.51
C LEU A 114 5.14 -0.75 2.53
N GLY A 115 4.06 -1.41 2.93
CA GLY A 115 3.09 -0.96 3.92
C GLY A 115 2.80 -2.06 4.93
N THR A 116 1.51 -2.32 5.21
CA THR A 116 1.13 -3.50 6.01
C THR A 116 1.67 -4.78 5.38
N GLY A 117 1.41 -4.97 4.07
CA GLY A 117 2.03 -5.96 3.23
C GLY A 117 3.09 -5.35 2.31
N SER A 118 3.55 -6.12 1.33
CA SER A 118 4.52 -5.70 0.32
C SER A 118 4.06 -6.09 -1.08
N ASN A 119 4.56 -5.45 -2.13
CA ASN A 119 4.39 -5.92 -3.51
C ASN A 119 5.43 -5.24 -4.41
N SER A 120 5.67 -5.76 -5.61
CA SER A 120 6.53 -5.10 -6.59
C SER A 120 6.10 -5.41 -8.01
N VAL A 121 6.37 -4.52 -8.95
CA VAL A 121 6.15 -4.73 -10.39
C VAL A 121 7.27 -4.11 -11.21
N LEU A 122 7.55 -4.72 -12.36
CA LEU A 122 8.25 -4.06 -13.45
C LEU A 122 7.23 -3.33 -14.32
N PHE A 123 7.45 -2.03 -14.53
CA PHE A 123 6.59 -1.14 -15.28
C PHE A 123 7.34 -0.58 -16.49
N ASP A 124 6.73 -0.60 -17.68
CA ASP A 124 7.37 -0.15 -18.93
C ASP A 124 7.12 1.33 -19.26
N GLY A 125 6.43 2.07 -18.38
CA GLY A 125 5.97 3.43 -18.62
C GLY A 125 4.51 3.53 -19.06
N GLN A 126 3.87 2.40 -19.37
CA GLN A 126 2.44 2.35 -19.74
C GLN A 126 1.68 1.26 -18.99
N LYS A 127 2.28 0.08 -18.82
CA LYS A 127 1.67 -1.09 -18.18
C LYS A 127 2.68 -1.87 -17.33
N VAL A 128 2.12 -2.70 -16.45
CA VAL A 128 2.88 -3.72 -15.73
C VAL A 128 3.27 -4.81 -16.72
N VAL A 129 4.56 -5.12 -16.80
CA VAL A 129 5.11 -6.17 -17.70
C VAL A 129 5.52 -7.42 -16.95
N ASP A 130 5.86 -7.30 -15.66
CA ASP A 130 6.15 -8.42 -14.78
C ASP A 130 5.74 -8.09 -13.34
N ASN A 131 5.34 -9.11 -12.59
CA ASN A 131 4.95 -9.04 -11.19
C ASN A 131 5.41 -10.31 -10.48
N VAL A 132 6.42 -10.18 -9.61
CA VAL A 132 6.76 -11.25 -8.68
C VAL A 132 5.59 -11.47 -7.74
N THR A 133 5.09 -12.70 -7.70
CA THR A 133 3.89 -13.04 -6.92
C THR A 133 4.11 -12.77 -5.44
N ASN A 134 3.29 -11.88 -4.87
CA ASN A 134 3.19 -11.71 -3.44
C ASN A 134 2.43 -12.90 -2.81
N LEU A 135 3.00 -13.49 -1.75
CA LEU A 135 2.43 -14.66 -1.06
C LEU A 135 1.65 -14.31 0.23
N GLY A 136 1.47 -13.03 0.50
CA GLY A 136 0.79 -12.48 1.65
C GLY A 136 1.54 -12.67 2.97
N PHE A 137 1.00 -12.06 4.03
CA PHE A 137 1.66 -11.96 5.33
C PHE A 137 2.08 -13.30 5.95
N LEU A 138 1.39 -14.39 5.61
CA LEU A 138 1.68 -15.71 6.18
C LEU A 138 2.88 -16.38 5.52
N LEU A 139 3.00 -16.32 4.19
CA LEU A 139 3.98 -17.08 3.41
C LEU A 139 5.13 -16.24 2.84
N GLY A 140 4.95 -14.93 2.72
CA GLY A 140 5.97 -14.02 2.20
C GLY A 140 5.85 -12.66 2.87
N ASP A 141 5.54 -11.65 2.05
CA ASP A 141 5.43 -10.25 2.47
C ASP A 141 6.75 -9.68 3.01
N GLU A 142 7.85 -10.04 2.36
CA GLU A 142 9.17 -9.56 2.73
C GLU A 142 9.26 -8.03 2.72
N GLY A 143 9.97 -7.45 3.69
CA GLY A 143 10.08 -6.00 3.87
C GLY A 143 8.81 -5.33 4.40
N SER A 144 7.67 -6.02 4.48
CA SER A 144 6.42 -5.44 4.98
C SER A 144 6.44 -5.16 6.48
N GLY A 145 5.52 -4.30 6.91
CA GLY A 145 5.28 -4.04 8.33
C GLY A 145 4.89 -5.32 9.06
N SER A 146 4.07 -6.19 8.45
CA SER A 146 3.69 -7.47 9.04
C SER A 146 4.89 -8.38 9.29
N GLN A 147 5.84 -8.46 8.36
CA GLN A 147 7.07 -9.24 8.54
C GLN A 147 7.97 -8.63 9.63
N ILE A 148 8.21 -7.33 9.58
CA ILE A 148 9.03 -6.60 10.57
C ILE A 148 8.44 -6.79 11.97
N GLY A 149 7.13 -6.58 12.13
CA GLY A 149 6.43 -6.79 13.38
C GLY A 149 6.53 -8.23 13.89
N ARG A 150 6.38 -9.21 12.99
CA ARG A 150 6.58 -10.63 13.33
C ARG A 150 7.99 -10.91 13.85
N LYS A 151 9.04 -10.32 13.25
CA LYS A 151 10.42 -10.47 13.75
C LYS A 151 10.60 -9.86 15.14
N PHE A 152 10.02 -8.69 15.42
CA PHE A 152 10.04 -8.11 16.77
C PHE A 152 9.31 -8.95 17.81
N VAL A 153 8.07 -9.38 17.50
CA VAL A 153 7.28 -10.24 18.39
C VAL A 153 8.04 -11.54 18.66
N LYS A 154 8.55 -12.21 17.62
CA LYS A 154 9.32 -13.45 17.77
C LYS A 154 10.53 -13.27 18.68
N SER A 155 11.30 -12.21 18.47
CA SER A 155 12.49 -11.91 19.29
C SER A 155 12.15 -11.64 20.76
N TYR A 156 11.01 -10.98 21.03
CA TYR A 156 10.52 -10.78 22.40
C TYR A 156 10.14 -12.10 23.08
N PHE A 157 9.37 -12.95 22.41
CA PHE A 157 8.95 -14.25 22.97
C PHE A 157 10.14 -15.20 23.18
N TYR A 158 11.12 -15.16 22.29
CA TYR A 158 12.30 -16.02 22.33
C TYR A 158 13.41 -15.48 23.23
N ARG A 159 13.17 -14.34 23.90
CA ARG A 159 14.13 -13.71 24.83
C ARG A 159 15.43 -13.25 24.15
N GLU A 160 15.33 -12.92 22.85
CA GLU A 160 16.42 -12.40 22.03
C GLU A 160 16.39 -10.86 21.99
N MET A 161 15.25 -10.25 22.31
CA MET A 161 15.10 -8.79 22.36
C MET A 161 15.79 -8.19 23.59
N PRO A 162 16.58 -7.11 23.43
CA PRO A 162 17.13 -6.32 24.54
C PRO A 162 16.05 -5.82 25.51
N VAL A 163 16.32 -5.88 26.82
CA VAL A 163 15.33 -5.61 27.88
C VAL A 163 14.78 -4.19 27.80
N GLU A 164 15.61 -3.22 27.42
CA GLU A 164 15.25 -1.82 27.23
C GLU A 164 14.19 -1.59 26.14
N LEU A 165 13.98 -2.55 25.23
CA LEU A 165 12.97 -2.49 24.17
C LEU A 165 11.66 -3.20 24.53
N HIS A 166 11.64 -3.98 25.63
CA HIS A 166 10.43 -4.70 26.06
C HIS A 166 9.22 -3.79 26.28
N PRO A 167 9.35 -2.57 26.86
CA PRO A 167 8.22 -1.66 27.04
C PRO A 167 7.48 -1.31 25.74
N VAL A 168 8.15 -1.34 24.58
CA VAL A 168 7.53 -1.06 23.28
C VAL A 168 6.49 -2.13 22.90
N ILE A 169 6.80 -3.41 23.19
CA ILE A 169 5.87 -4.54 22.98
C ILE A 169 4.78 -4.52 24.05
N GLU A 170 5.16 -4.31 25.31
CA GLU A 170 4.24 -4.40 26.45
C GLU A 170 3.17 -3.30 26.43
N ALA A 171 3.51 -2.11 25.93
CA ALA A 171 2.55 -1.04 25.70
C ALA A 171 1.41 -1.41 24.73
N LYS A 172 1.61 -2.43 23.87
CA LYS A 172 0.58 -2.94 22.95
C LYS A 172 -0.27 -4.03 23.55
N CYS A 173 0.15 -4.65 24.64
CA CYS A 173 -0.44 -5.86 25.21
C CYS A 173 -0.44 -5.77 26.73
N PRO A 174 -1.24 -4.86 27.30
CA PRO A 174 -1.27 -4.65 28.75
C PRO A 174 -1.71 -5.90 29.51
N ASN A 175 -2.41 -6.84 28.87
CA ASN A 175 -2.82 -8.11 29.48
C ASN A 175 -1.79 -9.23 29.29
N GLY A 176 -0.59 -8.90 28.81
CA GLY A 176 0.54 -9.80 28.68
C GLY A 176 0.57 -10.61 27.38
N ARG A 177 1.47 -11.59 27.35
CA ARG A 177 1.86 -12.33 26.14
C ARG A 177 0.72 -13.07 25.44
N LYS A 178 -0.28 -13.53 26.18
CA LYS A 178 -1.42 -14.25 25.59
C LYS A 178 -2.20 -13.37 24.60
N GLU A 179 -2.36 -12.09 24.92
CA GLU A 179 -3.09 -11.13 24.08
C GLU A 179 -2.48 -11.02 22.67
N ILE A 180 -1.15 -11.08 22.56
CA ILE A 180 -0.46 -11.08 21.25
C ILE A 180 -0.86 -12.29 20.42
N LEU A 181 -0.89 -13.48 21.03
CA LEU A 181 -1.22 -14.71 20.33
C LEU A 181 -2.70 -14.71 19.91
N ASP A 182 -3.60 -14.30 20.81
CA ASP A 182 -5.03 -14.18 20.51
C ASP A 182 -5.27 -13.26 19.31
N GLN A 183 -4.62 -12.09 19.26
CA GLN A 183 -4.76 -11.15 18.14
C GLN A 183 -4.18 -11.68 16.82
N ILE A 184 -3.13 -12.50 16.87
CA ILE A 184 -2.50 -13.09 15.67
C ILE A 184 -3.32 -14.27 15.12
N TYR A 185 -3.85 -15.13 15.98
CA TYR A 185 -4.50 -16.38 15.56
C TYR A 185 -6.02 -16.29 15.48
N GLU A 186 -6.65 -15.43 16.27
CA GLU A 186 -8.11 -15.31 16.37
C GLU A 186 -8.63 -13.91 15.98
N GLY A 187 -7.73 -12.92 15.88
CA GLY A 187 -8.08 -11.55 15.56
C GLY A 187 -8.55 -11.36 14.10
N PRO A 188 -9.37 -10.32 13.83
CA PRO A 188 -9.94 -10.09 12.50
C PRO A 188 -8.92 -9.58 11.46
N THR A 189 -7.81 -8.98 11.89
CA THR A 189 -6.81 -8.36 11.00
C THR A 189 -5.36 -8.62 11.47
N PRO A 190 -4.90 -9.88 11.50
CA PRO A 190 -3.62 -10.25 12.10
C PRO A 190 -2.41 -9.59 11.42
N ALA A 191 -2.45 -9.41 10.10
CA ALA A 191 -1.42 -8.70 9.35
C ALA A 191 -1.27 -7.24 9.82
N ALA A 192 -2.38 -6.51 9.96
CA ALA A 192 -2.38 -5.12 10.42
C ALA A 192 -1.93 -5.01 11.89
N TYR A 193 -2.35 -5.96 12.73
CA TYR A 193 -1.91 -6.03 14.12
C TYR A 193 -0.39 -6.21 14.22
N LEU A 194 0.19 -7.15 13.46
CA LEU A 194 1.64 -7.33 13.36
C LEU A 194 2.33 -6.06 12.84
N ALA A 195 1.83 -5.46 11.76
CA ALA A 195 2.40 -4.24 11.19
C ALA A 195 2.39 -3.05 12.16
N SER A 196 1.45 -3.04 13.12
CA SER A 196 1.41 -2.00 14.15
C SER A 196 2.68 -2.00 15.00
N PHE A 197 3.32 -3.16 15.27
CA PHE A 197 4.57 -3.20 16.02
C PHE A 197 5.70 -2.50 15.25
N ALA A 198 5.82 -2.72 13.94
CA ALA A 198 6.82 -2.02 13.11
C ALA A 198 6.69 -0.50 13.25
N HIS A 199 5.46 0.02 13.20
CA HIS A 199 5.23 1.45 13.41
C HIS A 199 5.69 1.95 14.79
N HIS A 200 5.55 1.17 15.86
CA HIS A 200 6.00 1.60 17.20
C HIS A 200 7.52 1.60 17.30
N PHE A 201 8.19 0.63 16.68
CA PHE A 201 9.64 0.58 16.59
C PHE A 201 10.26 1.63 15.67
N SER A 202 9.48 2.33 14.84
CA SER A 202 9.99 3.45 14.01
C SER A 202 10.65 4.56 14.82
N LYS A 203 10.23 4.75 16.08
CA LYS A 203 10.83 5.73 17.00
C LYS A 203 12.16 5.27 17.61
N HIS A 204 12.57 4.04 17.35
CA HIS A 204 13.74 3.38 17.93
C HIS A 204 14.75 2.92 16.88
N VAL A 205 14.67 3.43 15.63
CA VAL A 205 15.55 3.03 14.51
C VAL A 205 17.03 3.27 14.77
N GLY A 206 17.40 4.18 15.68
CA GLY A 206 18.78 4.39 16.10
C GLY A 206 19.37 3.24 16.92
N HIS A 207 18.53 2.34 17.45
CA HIS A 207 18.98 1.18 18.21
C HIS A 207 19.50 0.08 17.25
N PRO A 208 20.74 -0.44 17.41
CA PRO A 208 21.32 -1.41 16.47
C PRO A 208 20.46 -2.66 16.23
N PHE A 209 19.87 -3.23 17.29
CA PHE A 209 18.95 -4.36 17.18
C PHE A 209 17.74 -4.06 16.27
N VAL A 210 17.13 -2.88 16.41
CA VAL A 210 15.97 -2.45 15.62
C VAL A 210 16.37 -2.25 14.17
N LYS A 211 17.46 -1.52 13.93
CA LYS A 211 18.03 -1.30 12.60
C LYS A 211 18.32 -2.61 11.88
N ASN A 212 18.97 -3.57 12.55
CA ASN A 212 19.34 -4.85 11.95
C ASN A 212 18.12 -5.70 11.56
N ILE A 213 17.08 -5.73 12.38
CA ILE A 213 15.84 -6.44 12.03
C ILE A 213 15.22 -5.84 10.77
N ILE A 214 15.04 -4.52 10.73
CA ILE A 214 14.41 -3.83 9.59
C ILE A 214 15.25 -4.00 8.32
N LYS A 215 16.57 -3.79 8.43
CA LYS A 215 17.52 -3.98 7.32
C LYS A 215 17.41 -5.38 6.74
N SER A 216 17.42 -6.42 7.59
CA SER A 216 17.28 -7.82 7.12
C SER A 216 15.97 -8.07 6.37
N CYS A 217 14.86 -7.45 6.78
CA CYS A 217 13.59 -7.58 6.08
C CYS A 217 13.63 -6.90 4.71
N PHE A 218 14.26 -5.73 4.59
CA PHE A 218 14.43 -5.04 3.32
C PHE A 218 15.40 -5.77 2.38
N GLU A 219 16.50 -6.33 2.90
CA GLU A 219 17.39 -7.20 2.13
C GLU A 219 16.63 -8.40 1.56
N GLU A 220 15.82 -9.07 2.38
CA GLU A 220 14.98 -10.17 1.92
C GLU A 220 14.03 -9.73 0.80
N PHE A 221 13.39 -8.56 0.91
CA PHE A 221 12.51 -8.02 -0.13
C PHE A 221 13.29 -7.74 -1.43
N VAL A 222 14.41 -7.04 -1.35
CA VAL A 222 15.22 -6.67 -2.51
C VAL A 222 15.69 -7.92 -3.26
N VAL A 223 16.26 -8.90 -2.54
CA VAL A 223 16.83 -10.11 -3.15
C VAL A 223 15.74 -11.03 -3.74
N ARG A 224 14.59 -11.13 -3.08
CA ARG A 224 13.52 -12.06 -3.47
C ARG A 224 12.54 -11.49 -4.47
N HIS A 225 12.40 -10.16 -4.53
CA HIS A 225 11.45 -9.47 -5.41
C HIS A 225 12.17 -8.60 -6.43
N VAL A 226 12.79 -7.50 -6.00
CA VAL A 226 13.36 -6.48 -6.90
C VAL A 226 14.41 -7.08 -7.84
N CYS A 227 15.32 -7.89 -7.33
CA CYS A 227 16.39 -8.52 -8.11
C CYS A 227 15.91 -9.63 -9.06
N LYS A 228 14.61 -9.92 -9.11
CA LYS A 228 14.03 -10.90 -10.06
C LYS A 228 13.63 -10.29 -11.38
N TYR A 229 13.48 -8.97 -11.44
CA TYR A 229 13.16 -8.29 -12.67
C TYR A 229 14.37 -8.21 -13.60
N GLU A 230 14.13 -8.41 -14.88
CA GLU A 230 15.14 -8.21 -15.91
C GLU A 230 15.60 -6.74 -15.89
N ASN A 231 16.90 -6.52 -16.06
CA ASN A 231 17.51 -5.18 -16.10
C ASN A 231 17.30 -4.32 -14.84
N HIS A 232 16.97 -4.92 -13.69
CA HIS A 232 16.70 -4.19 -12.44
C HIS A 232 17.86 -3.29 -11.99
N GLU A 233 19.10 -3.64 -12.32
CA GLU A 233 20.30 -2.86 -11.99
C GLU A 233 20.34 -1.49 -12.69
N ASN A 234 19.65 -1.32 -13.83
CA ASN A 234 19.64 -0.08 -14.62
C ASN A 234 18.31 0.69 -14.54
N LEU A 235 17.38 0.25 -13.70
CA LEU A 235 16.06 0.85 -13.56
C LEU A 235 15.94 1.57 -12.22
N PRO A 236 15.24 2.72 -12.16
CA PRO A 236 14.92 3.35 -10.89
C PRO A 236 13.91 2.47 -10.13
N ILE A 237 14.17 2.28 -8.83
CA ILE A 237 13.30 1.51 -7.94
C ILE A 237 12.57 2.47 -7.02
N HIS A 238 11.27 2.55 -7.21
CA HIS A 238 10.37 3.42 -6.49
C HIS A 238 9.62 2.65 -5.41
N PHE A 239 9.27 3.33 -4.32
CA PHE A 239 8.54 2.75 -3.20
C PHE A 239 7.36 3.61 -2.81
N VAL A 240 6.25 2.95 -2.47
CA VAL A 240 5.07 3.57 -1.89
C VAL A 240 4.71 2.86 -0.59
N GLY A 241 4.36 3.63 0.44
CA GLY A 241 3.77 3.11 1.67
C GLY A 241 4.50 3.55 2.94
N SER A 242 3.82 3.37 4.07
CA SER A 242 4.28 3.87 5.36
C SER A 242 5.59 3.23 5.82
N VAL A 243 5.82 1.95 5.53
CA VAL A 243 7.05 1.27 5.95
C VAL A 243 8.24 1.75 5.13
N ALA A 244 8.09 1.87 3.80
CA ALA A 244 9.12 2.48 2.97
C ALA A 244 9.46 3.91 3.44
N PHE A 245 8.43 4.73 3.75
CA PHE A 245 8.63 6.13 4.12
C PHE A 245 9.28 6.30 5.50
N TYR A 246 8.78 5.63 6.54
CA TYR A 246 9.31 5.80 7.90
C TYR A 246 10.71 5.20 8.08
N PHE A 247 11.08 4.21 7.26
CA PHE A 247 12.38 3.55 7.32
C PHE A 247 13.24 3.84 6.10
N GLN A 248 12.97 4.95 5.40
CA GLN A 248 13.61 5.26 4.12
C GLN A 248 15.13 5.17 4.22
N GLU A 249 15.78 5.77 5.23
CA GLU A 249 17.24 5.76 5.37
C GLU A 249 17.85 4.33 5.39
N ILE A 250 17.16 3.37 6.02
CA ILE A 250 17.59 1.97 6.05
C ILE A 250 17.36 1.32 4.68
N LEU A 251 16.26 1.65 4.01
CA LEU A 251 15.98 1.18 2.66
C LEU A 251 17.00 1.72 1.65
N GLU A 252 17.38 3.00 1.73
CA GLU A 252 18.43 3.61 0.89
C GLU A 252 19.78 2.91 1.10
N GLU A 253 20.12 2.57 2.35
CA GLU A 253 21.32 1.80 2.69
C GLU A 253 21.30 0.43 2.00
N VAL A 254 20.19 -0.31 2.09
CA VAL A 254 20.06 -1.63 1.45
C VAL A 254 20.17 -1.55 -0.07
N LEU A 255 19.49 -0.59 -0.71
CA LEU A 255 19.58 -0.41 -2.16
C LEU A 255 21.00 -0.11 -2.61
N ARG A 256 21.70 0.79 -1.89
CA ARG A 256 23.09 1.14 -2.17
C ARG A 256 24.03 -0.05 -2.03
N GLU A 257 23.84 -0.88 -1.01
CA GLU A 257 24.65 -2.08 -0.80
C GLU A 257 24.46 -3.14 -1.90
N HIS A 258 23.30 -3.13 -2.57
CA HIS A 258 23.02 -3.99 -3.72
C HIS A 258 23.35 -3.32 -5.07
N GLY A 259 23.93 -2.11 -5.07
CA GLY A 259 24.26 -1.37 -6.29
C GLY A 259 23.04 -0.90 -7.07
N LEU A 260 21.89 -0.74 -6.42
CA LEU A 260 20.62 -0.44 -7.07
C LEU A 260 20.29 1.05 -7.06
N HIS A 261 19.61 1.52 -8.11
CA HIS A 261 19.22 2.92 -8.25
C HIS A 261 17.92 3.24 -7.51
N GLN A 262 18.02 4.04 -6.46
CA GLN A 262 16.85 4.55 -5.76
C GLN A 262 16.08 5.55 -6.64
N GLY A 263 14.77 5.33 -6.75
CA GLY A 263 13.81 6.27 -7.31
C GLY A 263 13.09 7.08 -6.24
N GLN A 264 11.79 7.30 -6.43
CA GLN A 264 10.94 8.04 -5.51
C GLN A 264 10.46 7.17 -4.35
N ILE A 265 10.41 7.72 -3.14
CA ILE A 265 9.77 7.10 -1.98
C ILE A 265 8.59 7.98 -1.54
N LEU A 266 7.37 7.46 -1.67
CA LEU A 266 6.14 8.19 -1.33
C LEU A 266 5.45 7.55 -0.13
N MET A 267 4.98 8.36 0.81
CA MET A 267 4.13 7.86 1.90
C MET A 267 2.76 7.38 1.37
N LYS A 268 2.19 8.10 0.40
CA LYS A 268 0.91 7.80 -0.24
C LYS A 268 0.98 8.17 -1.73
N PRO A 269 0.37 7.37 -2.62
CA PRO A 269 0.42 7.64 -4.06
C PRO A 269 -0.59 8.72 -4.50
N ILE A 270 -1.66 8.94 -3.73
CA ILE A 270 -2.86 9.67 -4.18
C ILE A 270 -2.60 11.07 -4.77
N GLY A 271 -1.63 11.82 -4.23
CA GLY A 271 -1.27 13.15 -4.75
C GLY A 271 -0.62 13.09 -6.13
N ASN A 272 0.39 12.22 -6.28
CA ASN A 272 1.07 12.02 -7.56
C ASN A 272 0.17 11.30 -8.58
N LEU A 273 -0.70 10.42 -8.13
CA LEU A 273 -1.67 9.73 -8.97
C LEU A 273 -2.70 10.70 -9.55
N LEU A 274 -3.16 11.68 -8.75
CA LEU A 274 -3.99 12.76 -9.26
C LEU A 274 -3.26 13.55 -10.35
N LYS A 275 -2.00 13.92 -10.10
CA LYS A 275 -1.16 14.63 -11.07
C LYS A 275 -1.02 13.83 -12.37
N TYR A 276 -0.73 12.52 -12.28
CA TYR A 276 -0.64 11.64 -13.44
C TYR A 276 -1.93 11.67 -14.29
N HIS A 277 -3.10 11.59 -13.65
CA HIS A 277 -4.37 11.64 -14.37
C HIS A 277 -4.69 13.02 -14.96
N LEU A 278 -4.22 14.11 -14.34
CA LEU A 278 -4.34 15.45 -14.89
C LEU A 278 -3.45 15.64 -16.13
N ASP A 279 -2.19 15.22 -16.03
CA ASP A 279 -1.20 15.40 -17.09
C ASP A 279 -1.53 14.55 -18.34
N ASN A 280 -2.22 13.43 -18.17
CA ASN A 280 -2.60 12.51 -19.26
C ASN A 280 -4.07 12.61 -19.68
N ARG A 281 -4.74 13.73 -19.39
CA ARG A 281 -6.08 14.00 -19.92
C ARG A 281 -6.02 14.52 -21.35
N PRO A 282 -6.71 13.87 -22.32
CA PRO A 282 -6.78 14.39 -23.69
C PRO A 282 -7.38 15.79 -23.77
N GLU A 283 -8.29 16.13 -22.84
CA GLU A 283 -9.09 17.36 -22.85
C GLU A 283 -8.39 18.60 -22.26
N LEU A 284 -7.21 18.45 -21.66
CA LEU A 284 -6.46 19.54 -21.00
C LEU A 284 -5.09 19.82 -21.65
N GLN A 285 -4.79 19.17 -22.77
CA GLN A 285 -3.54 19.32 -23.52
C GLN A 285 -3.65 20.33 -24.69
N GLU A 286 -4.75 21.10 -24.78
CA GLU A 286 -4.91 22.23 -25.72
C GLU A 286 -4.68 23.60 -25.08
#